data_AF-A0A954VF64-F1
#
_entry.id   AF-A0A954VF64-F1
#
_cell.length_a   1.000
_cell.length_b   1.000
_cell.length_c   1.000
_cell.angle_alpha   90.00
_cell.angle_beta   90.00
_cell.angle_gamma   90.00
#
_symmetry.space_group_name_H-M   'P 1'
#
loop_
_entity.id
_entity.type
_entity.pdbx_description
1 polymer ?
#
loop_
_entity_poly.entity_id
_entity_poly.type
_entity_poly.pdbx_seq_one_letter_code
_entity_poly.pdbx_strand_id
1 'polypeptide(L)'
;MKDTLPILSRRTAVKGACATLGAAAFVGAMAPMKKVLEEISPEEFWQQHYQELSETDKLAVFARLEQEARDEYGAEVTITDDRPIPGTKFVYGVNLSLCNGNGKCMEACHLENNHDRATNQSYIRILEMPKGTMDMGKGNTTYMHAVPAEGMFYLPVQCQQCDNPPCVDACPVVATWKEEDGIVVVDYNWCIGCR
;
A
#
# COMPACT_ATOMS: atom_id res chain seq x y z
N MET A 1 6.99 77.43 11.55
CA MET A 1 6.67 76.02 11.29
C MET A 1 5.18 75.95 11.02
N LYS A 2 4.75 75.78 9.76
CA LYS A 2 3.35 75.51 9.42
C LYS A 2 3.32 74.12 8.81
N ASP A 3 2.81 73.18 9.59
CA ASP A 3 2.64 71.79 9.22
C ASP A 3 1.67 71.69 8.04
N THR A 4 2.15 71.13 6.93
CA THR A 4 1.36 70.80 5.74
C THR A 4 0.95 69.34 5.86
N LEU A 5 -0.25 69.09 6.39
CA LEU A 5 -0.87 67.76 6.29
C LEU A 5 -1.31 67.51 4.83
N PRO A 6 -0.98 66.36 4.24
CA PRO A 6 -1.31 66.09 2.85
C PRO A 6 -2.81 65.86 2.71
N ILE A 7 -3.46 66.63 1.83
CA ILE A 7 -4.87 66.47 1.49
C ILE A 7 -5.01 65.17 0.68
N LEU A 8 -5.46 64.10 1.32
CA LEU A 8 -5.70 62.82 0.66
C LEU A 8 -6.82 62.99 -0.38
N SER A 9 -6.50 62.83 -1.67
CA SER A 9 -7.49 62.92 -2.74
C SER A 9 -8.56 61.83 -2.57
N ARG A 10 -9.83 62.20 -2.79
CA ARG A 10 -10.99 61.29 -2.72
C ARG A 10 -10.81 60.04 -3.61
N ARG A 11 -10.09 60.17 -4.73
CA ARG A 11 -9.73 59.02 -5.59
C ARG A 11 -8.73 58.06 -4.93
N THR A 12 -7.76 58.59 -4.18
CA THR A 12 -6.79 57.76 -3.44
C THR A 12 -7.45 57.02 -2.29
N ALA A 13 -8.38 57.68 -1.57
CA ALA A 13 -9.19 57.05 -0.53
C ALA A 13 -10.06 55.92 -1.08
N VAL A 14 -10.73 56.14 -2.22
CA VAL A 14 -11.57 55.11 -2.88
C VAL A 14 -10.73 53.94 -3.39
N LYS A 15 -9.57 54.19 -4.00
CA LYS A 15 -8.65 53.11 -4.43
C LYS A 15 -8.14 52.28 -3.24
N GLY A 16 -7.81 52.92 -2.12
CA GLY A 16 -7.42 52.24 -0.89
C GLY A 16 -8.54 51.36 -0.35
N ALA A 17 -9.77 51.88 -0.29
CA ALA A 17 -10.93 51.13 0.18
C ALA A 17 -11.29 49.94 -0.72
N CYS A 18 -11.21 50.09 -2.05
CA CYS A 18 -11.44 48.98 -2.98
C CYS A 18 -10.34 47.91 -2.87
N ALA A 19 -9.08 48.30 -2.69
CA ALA A 19 -7.98 47.36 -2.52
C ALA A 19 -8.10 46.56 -1.21
N THR A 20 -8.49 47.22 -0.10
CA THR A 20 -8.68 46.54 1.19
C THR A 20 -9.90 45.62 1.18
N LEU A 21 -11.01 46.03 0.55
CA LEU A 21 -12.19 45.18 0.38
C LEU A 21 -11.91 43.98 -0.53
N GLY A 22 -11.16 44.18 -1.62
CA GLY A 22 -10.73 43.10 -2.51
C GLY A 22 -9.82 42.08 -1.80
N ALA A 23 -8.87 42.56 -1.00
CA ALA A 23 -8.00 41.69 -0.20
C ALA A 23 -8.78 40.91 0.87
N ALA A 24 -9.71 41.57 1.58
CA ALA A 24 -10.54 40.91 2.58
C ALA A 24 -11.47 39.84 1.96
N ALA A 25 -12.05 40.12 0.80
CA ALA A 25 -12.86 39.16 0.06
C ALA A 25 -12.05 37.95 -0.42
N PHE A 26 -10.81 38.18 -0.89
CA PHE A 26 -9.91 37.10 -1.30
C PHE A 26 -9.53 36.20 -0.12
N VAL A 27 -9.19 36.78 1.04
CA VAL A 27 -8.91 36.02 2.27
C VAL A 27 -10.12 35.21 2.73
N GLY A 28 -11.32 35.81 2.69
CA GLY A 28 -12.56 35.10 3.02
C GLY A 28 -12.87 33.93 2.07
N ALA A 29 -12.61 34.10 0.77
CA ALA A 29 -12.80 33.05 -0.24
C ALA A 29 -11.76 31.92 -0.13
N MET A 30 -10.57 32.19 0.40
CA MET A 30 -9.50 31.21 0.62
C MET A 30 -9.61 30.49 1.98
N ALA A 31 -10.47 30.94 2.90
CA ALA A 31 -10.67 30.31 4.20
C ALA A 31 -11.00 28.80 4.14
N PRO A 32 -11.82 28.30 3.19
CA PRO A 32 -12.07 26.86 3.05
C PRO A 32 -10.81 26.08 2.63
N MET A 33 -9.91 26.69 1.87
CA MET A 33 -8.66 26.06 1.42
C MET A 33 -7.64 25.94 2.55
N LYS A 34 -7.68 26.82 3.55
CA LYS A 34 -6.90 26.69 4.79
C LYS A 34 -7.29 25.42 5.56
N LYS A 35 -8.59 25.10 5.57
CA LYS A 35 -9.12 23.89 6.20
C LYS A 35 -8.70 22.61 5.46
N VAL A 36 -8.64 22.66 4.13
CA VAL A 36 -8.09 21.58 3.29
C VAL A 36 -6.57 21.41 3.49
N LEU A 37 -5.82 22.51 3.64
CA LEU A 37 -4.39 22.48 3.96
C LEU A 37 -4.09 22.02 5.40
N GLU A 38 -5.06 22.16 6.31
CA GLU A 38 -4.98 21.66 7.69
C GLU A 38 -5.45 20.20 7.81
N GLU A 39 -6.30 19.72 6.88
CA GLU A 39 -6.85 18.35 6.86
C GLU A 39 -6.02 17.37 6.01
N ILE A 40 -5.30 17.84 4.98
CA ILE A 40 -4.36 17.00 4.23
C ILE A 40 -3.02 17.04 4.95
N SER A 41 -2.66 15.96 5.61
CA SER A 41 -1.34 15.88 6.23
C SER A 41 -0.26 15.95 5.14
N PRO A 42 0.94 16.48 5.43
CA PRO A 42 2.05 16.38 4.50
C PRO A 42 2.25 14.94 3.99
N GLU A 43 2.05 13.93 4.85
CA GLU A 43 2.11 12.53 4.44
C GLU A 43 1.06 12.16 3.37
N GLU A 44 -0.20 12.58 3.49
CA GLU A 44 -1.25 12.34 2.49
C GLU A 44 -0.98 13.08 1.16
N PHE A 45 -0.36 14.26 1.22
CA PHE A 45 0.06 14.99 0.02
C PHE A 45 1.24 14.28 -0.69
N TRP A 46 2.21 13.80 0.09
CA TRP A 46 3.35 13.07 -0.44
C TRP A 46 2.97 11.66 -0.93
N GLN A 47 1.86 11.06 -0.49
CA GLN A 47 1.31 9.79 -1.03
C GLN A 47 1.11 9.81 -2.54
N GLN A 48 0.85 10.96 -3.14
CA GLN A 48 0.73 11.07 -4.59
C GLN A 48 2.08 11.19 -5.31
N HIS A 49 3.18 11.35 -4.58
CA HIS A 49 4.52 11.68 -5.06
C HIS A 49 5.66 11.03 -4.24
N TYR A 50 5.52 9.79 -3.76
CA TYR A 50 6.64 9.16 -3.04
C TYR A 50 7.85 8.95 -3.95
N GLN A 51 8.98 9.40 -3.45
CA GLN A 51 10.30 8.95 -3.85
C GLN A 51 10.76 7.87 -2.87
N GLU A 52 11.64 6.97 -3.30
CA GLU A 52 12.29 6.03 -2.37
C GLU A 52 12.99 6.83 -1.27
N LEU A 53 12.70 6.52 0.00
CA LEU A 53 13.25 7.24 1.14
C LEU A 53 14.76 7.07 1.18
N SER A 54 15.50 8.17 1.37
CA SER A 54 16.92 8.07 1.66
C SER A 54 17.15 7.38 3.01
N GLU A 55 18.35 6.83 3.23
CA GLU A 55 18.69 6.22 4.53
C GLU A 55 18.48 7.19 5.70
N THR A 56 18.75 8.48 5.49
CA THR A 56 18.51 9.51 6.51
C THR A 56 17.02 9.71 6.79
N ASP A 57 16.19 9.68 5.75
CA ASP A 57 14.74 9.84 5.91
C ASP A 57 14.14 8.61 6.61
N LYS A 58 14.60 7.40 6.24
CA LYS A 58 14.18 6.15 6.90
C LYS A 58 14.47 6.17 8.39
N LEU A 59 15.69 6.53 8.79
CA LEU A 59 16.06 6.62 10.21
C LEU A 59 15.21 7.64 10.97
N ALA A 60 14.91 8.78 10.36
CA ALA A 60 14.02 9.78 10.97
C ALA A 60 12.60 9.24 11.15
N VAL A 61 12.08 8.51 10.16
CA VAL A 61 10.77 7.84 10.23
C VAL A 61 10.77 6.76 11.30
N PHE A 62 11.80 5.92 11.40
CA PHE A 62 11.88 4.88 12.44
C PHE A 62 11.87 5.47 13.84
N ALA A 63 12.71 6.49 14.08
CA ALA A 63 12.74 7.17 15.37
C ALA A 63 11.38 7.79 15.74
N ARG A 64 10.68 8.37 14.76
CA ARG A 64 9.31 8.87 14.97
C ARG A 64 8.34 7.75 15.34
N LEU A 65 8.32 6.67 14.59
CA LEU A 65 7.40 5.54 14.81
C LEU A 65 7.69 4.82 16.14
N GLU A 66 8.95 4.67 16.53
CA GLU A 66 9.35 4.12 17.83
C GLU A 66 8.87 5.01 18.99
N GLN A 67 8.92 6.34 18.81
CA GLN A 67 8.41 7.29 19.79
C GLN A 67 6.88 7.26 19.87
N GLU A 68 6.18 7.21 18.73
CA GLU A 68 4.71 7.05 18.69
C GLU A 68 4.27 5.76 19.36
N ALA A 69 4.96 4.64 19.10
CA ALA A 69 4.68 3.36 19.74
C ALA A 69 4.83 3.42 21.26
N ARG A 70 5.84 4.15 21.74
CA ARG A 70 6.07 4.39 23.17
C ARG A 70 4.98 5.27 23.78
N ASP A 71 4.57 6.33 23.09
CA ASP A 71 3.61 7.31 23.62
C ASP A 71 2.17 6.80 23.61
N GLU A 72 1.77 6.08 22.55
CA GLU A 72 0.40 5.57 22.39
C GLU A 72 0.20 4.23 23.10
N TYR A 73 1.17 3.31 23.00
CA TYR A 73 1.03 1.93 23.49
C TYR A 73 1.91 1.62 24.71
N GLY A 74 2.81 2.52 25.13
CA GLY A 74 3.75 2.26 26.22
C GLY A 74 4.80 1.20 25.89
N ALA A 75 4.99 0.88 24.61
CA ALA A 75 5.86 -0.20 24.16
C ALA A 75 7.23 0.33 23.71
N GLU A 76 8.31 -0.24 24.23
CA GLU A 76 9.66 -0.02 23.68
C GLU A 76 9.88 -0.98 22.52
N VAL A 77 9.92 -0.44 21.30
CA VAL A 77 10.14 -1.21 20.07
C VAL A 77 11.39 -0.73 19.36
N THR A 78 11.94 -1.60 18.51
CA THR A 78 13.02 -1.27 17.58
C THR A 78 12.50 -1.54 16.18
N ILE A 79 12.58 -0.54 15.31
CA ILE A 79 12.09 -0.61 13.93
C ILE A 79 13.29 -0.65 12.99
N THR A 80 13.29 -1.63 12.10
CA THR A 80 14.34 -1.83 11.09
C THR A 80 13.71 -2.09 9.72
N ASP A 81 14.48 -1.82 8.66
CA ASP A 81 14.15 -2.17 7.28
C ASP A 81 15.01 -3.37 6.86
N ASP A 82 14.40 -4.55 6.88
CA ASP A 82 15.06 -5.79 6.46
C ASP A 82 15.21 -5.78 4.93
N ARG A 83 16.44 -5.57 4.48
CA ARG A 83 16.75 -5.53 3.05
C ARG A 83 16.94 -6.93 2.46
N PRO A 84 16.73 -7.09 1.14
CA PRO A 84 17.04 -8.32 0.43
C PRO A 84 18.47 -8.80 0.71
N ILE A 85 18.63 -10.10 0.95
CA ILE A 85 19.93 -10.67 1.30
C ILE A 85 20.83 -10.67 0.04
N PRO A 86 21.97 -9.96 0.04
CA PRO A 86 22.80 -9.84 -1.16
C PRO A 86 23.28 -11.21 -1.68
N GLY A 87 23.15 -11.42 -2.98
CA GLY A 87 23.58 -12.66 -3.64
C GLY A 87 22.74 -13.89 -3.33
N THR A 88 21.60 -13.73 -2.64
CA THR A 88 20.66 -14.83 -2.35
C THR A 88 19.53 -14.83 -3.36
N LYS A 89 18.96 -16.01 -3.65
CA LYS A 89 17.69 -16.14 -4.38
C LYS A 89 16.76 -17.04 -3.59
N PHE A 90 15.59 -16.53 -3.23
CA PHE A 90 14.57 -17.33 -2.57
C PHE A 90 13.77 -18.14 -3.58
N VAL A 91 13.61 -19.42 -3.29
CA VAL A 91 12.79 -20.35 -4.06
C VAL A 91 12.06 -21.26 -3.10
N TYR A 92 10.85 -21.66 -3.48
CA TYR A 92 10.11 -22.70 -2.79
C TYR A 92 9.79 -23.84 -3.75
N GLY A 93 9.79 -25.07 -3.23
CA GLY A 93 9.40 -26.26 -3.95
C GLY A 93 8.22 -26.93 -3.26
N VAL A 94 7.14 -27.16 -3.98
CA VAL A 94 5.96 -27.87 -3.45
C VAL A 94 5.94 -29.30 -3.99
N ASN A 95 6.04 -30.28 -3.09
CA ASN A 95 5.89 -31.68 -3.48
C ASN A 95 4.40 -32.03 -3.66
N LEU A 96 3.97 -32.06 -4.92
CA LEU A 96 2.58 -32.33 -5.30
C LEU A 96 2.13 -33.77 -4.95
N SER A 97 3.05 -34.73 -4.84
CA SER A 97 2.72 -36.12 -4.47
C SER A 97 2.24 -36.26 -3.03
N LEU A 98 2.52 -35.28 -2.17
CA LEU A 98 2.10 -35.26 -0.76
C LEU A 98 0.89 -34.36 -0.52
N CYS A 99 0.47 -33.58 -1.52
CA CYS A 99 -0.69 -32.70 -1.36
C CYS A 99 -1.97 -33.54 -1.30
N ASN A 100 -2.68 -33.46 -0.18
CA ASN A 100 -3.92 -34.19 0.07
C ASN A 100 -5.16 -33.30 0.04
N GLY A 101 -5.02 -32.02 -0.32
CA GLY A 101 -6.14 -31.09 -0.44
C GLY A 101 -6.70 -30.54 0.88
N ASN A 102 -6.03 -30.73 2.02
CA ASN A 102 -6.59 -30.38 3.33
C ASN A 102 -6.74 -28.87 3.63
N GLY A 103 -6.20 -27.97 2.80
CA GLY A 103 -6.33 -26.53 2.98
C GLY A 103 -5.52 -25.91 4.12
N LYS A 104 -4.72 -26.67 4.88
CA LYS A 104 -3.98 -26.12 6.03
C LYS A 104 -2.96 -25.05 5.65
N CYS A 105 -2.38 -25.15 4.45
CA CYS A 105 -1.51 -24.09 3.93
C CYS A 105 -2.27 -22.79 3.66
N MET A 106 -3.53 -22.87 3.22
CA MET A 106 -4.39 -21.71 3.01
C MET A 106 -4.74 -21.06 4.35
N GLU A 107 -5.13 -21.88 5.35
CA GLU A 107 -5.43 -21.41 6.71
C GLU A 107 -4.24 -20.71 7.36
N ALA A 108 -3.05 -21.34 7.28
CA ALA A 108 -1.82 -20.74 7.81
C ALA A 108 -1.49 -19.41 7.11
N CYS A 109 -1.61 -19.37 5.78
CA CYS A 109 -1.38 -18.14 5.02
C CYS A 109 -2.37 -17.03 5.40
N HIS A 110 -3.65 -17.37 5.61
CA HIS A 110 -4.67 -16.43 6.03
C HIS A 110 -4.42 -15.85 7.40
N LEU A 111 -4.00 -16.69 8.35
CA LEU A 111 -3.65 -16.26 9.70
C LEU A 111 -2.43 -15.36 9.70
N GLU A 112 -1.37 -15.76 9.00
CA GLU A 112 -0.10 -15.03 8.97
C GLU A 112 -0.24 -13.66 8.29
N ASN A 113 -0.97 -13.61 7.16
CA ASN A 113 -1.07 -12.41 6.34
C ASN A 113 -2.32 -11.57 6.63
N ASN A 114 -3.01 -11.83 7.75
CA ASN A 114 -4.19 -11.08 8.20
C ASN A 114 -5.27 -10.91 7.10
N HIS A 115 -5.57 -11.98 6.36
CA HIS A 115 -6.52 -11.90 5.26
C HIS A 115 -7.94 -11.56 5.76
N ASP A 116 -8.59 -10.65 5.05
CA ASP A 116 -10.01 -10.41 5.26
C ASP A 116 -10.85 -11.60 4.77
N ARG A 117 -11.75 -12.06 5.66
CA ARG A 117 -12.64 -13.20 5.39
C ARG A 117 -13.81 -12.81 4.47
N ALA A 118 -14.24 -11.54 4.49
CA ALA A 118 -15.41 -11.11 3.72
C ALA A 118 -15.15 -11.05 2.21
N THR A 119 -13.94 -10.66 1.82
CA THR A 119 -13.52 -10.60 0.40
C THR A 119 -13.22 -11.97 -0.22
N ASN A 120 -13.17 -13.05 0.58
CA ASN A 120 -12.79 -14.40 0.17
C ASN A 120 -11.46 -14.43 -0.63
N GLN A 121 -10.56 -13.49 -0.32
CA GLN A 121 -9.25 -13.43 -0.94
C GLN A 121 -8.30 -14.43 -0.27
N SER A 122 -7.58 -15.20 -1.07
CA SER A 122 -6.53 -16.08 -0.59
C SER A 122 -5.36 -16.06 -1.57
N TYR A 123 -4.15 -15.98 -1.03
CA TYR A 123 -2.93 -16.02 -1.82
C TYR A 123 -2.61 -17.44 -2.29
N ILE A 124 -3.16 -18.45 -1.62
CA ILE A 124 -3.04 -19.86 -1.98
C ILE A 124 -4.43 -20.39 -2.26
N ARG A 125 -4.63 -21.05 -3.40
CA ARG A 125 -5.86 -21.78 -3.71
C ARG A 125 -5.50 -23.21 -4.06
N ILE A 126 -6.27 -24.16 -3.56
CA ILE A 126 -6.09 -25.57 -3.93
C ILE A 126 -7.13 -25.92 -4.99
N LEU A 127 -6.66 -26.37 -6.15
CA LEU A 127 -7.48 -26.94 -7.20
C LEU A 127 -7.60 -28.44 -6.99
N GLU A 128 -8.82 -28.92 -6.73
CA GLU A 128 -9.15 -30.33 -6.88
C GLU A 128 -9.43 -30.64 -8.35
N MET A 129 -8.72 -31.62 -8.91
CA MET A 129 -8.83 -32.03 -10.30
C MET A 129 -8.85 -33.55 -10.41
N PRO A 130 -9.47 -34.14 -11.45
CA PRO A 130 -9.34 -35.57 -11.70
C PRO A 130 -7.87 -35.98 -11.89
N LYS A 131 -7.46 -37.15 -11.37
CA LYS A 131 -6.12 -37.69 -11.58
C LYS A 131 -5.86 -37.93 -13.08
N GLY A 132 -4.65 -37.60 -13.53
CA GLY A 132 -4.21 -37.79 -14.91
C GLY A 132 -4.45 -36.59 -15.83
N THR A 133 -4.96 -35.47 -15.31
CA THR A 133 -5.06 -34.20 -16.05
C THR A 133 -4.35 -33.05 -15.32
N MET A 134 -3.78 -32.12 -16.10
CA MET A 134 -3.26 -30.83 -15.63
C MET A 134 -4.11 -29.65 -16.13
N ASP A 135 -5.31 -29.96 -16.65
CA ASP A 135 -6.29 -28.99 -17.10
C ASP A 135 -6.88 -28.22 -15.90
N MET A 136 -6.27 -27.08 -15.58
CA MET A 136 -6.68 -26.20 -14.49
C MET A 136 -8.10 -25.64 -14.68
N GLY A 137 -8.63 -25.64 -15.90
CA GLY A 137 -10.02 -25.22 -16.18
C GLY A 137 -11.06 -26.15 -15.58
N LYS A 138 -10.67 -27.37 -15.20
CA LYS A 138 -11.51 -28.35 -14.48
C LYS A 138 -11.28 -28.33 -12.97
N GLY A 139 -10.44 -27.42 -12.46
CA GLY A 139 -10.13 -27.30 -11.05
C GLY A 139 -11.32 -26.78 -10.24
N ASN A 140 -11.68 -27.49 -9.18
CA ASN A 140 -12.65 -27.04 -8.18
C ASN A 140 -11.93 -26.50 -6.94
N THR A 141 -12.23 -25.26 -6.54
CA THR A 141 -11.68 -24.63 -5.32
C THR A 141 -12.63 -24.67 -4.13
N THR A 142 -13.86 -25.16 -4.30
CA THR A 142 -14.93 -25.08 -3.29
C THR A 142 -15.48 -26.46 -2.94
N TYR A 143 -14.63 -27.48 -2.92
CA TYR A 143 -15.02 -28.83 -2.53
C TYR A 143 -15.28 -28.89 -1.01
N MET A 144 -16.38 -29.56 -0.61
CA MET A 144 -16.86 -29.60 0.78
C MET A 144 -16.98 -31.04 1.32
N HIS A 145 -16.14 -31.95 0.83
CA HIS A 145 -16.14 -33.36 1.23
C HIS A 145 -14.79 -33.74 1.86
N ALA A 146 -14.72 -34.96 2.42
CA ALA A 146 -13.49 -35.46 3.04
C ALA A 146 -12.39 -35.67 1.98
N VAL A 147 -11.18 -35.19 2.28
CA VAL A 147 -10.01 -35.29 1.41
C VAL A 147 -8.92 -36.16 2.05
N PRO A 148 -8.08 -36.87 1.27
CA PRO A 148 -8.08 -36.91 -0.20
C PRO A 148 -9.21 -37.78 -0.77
N ALA A 149 -9.88 -37.29 -1.81
CA ALA A 149 -10.91 -38.05 -2.51
C ALA A 149 -10.33 -39.04 -3.52
N GLU A 150 -11.03 -40.15 -3.71
CA GLU A 150 -10.63 -41.17 -4.68
C GLU A 150 -10.68 -40.60 -6.10
N GLY A 151 -9.66 -40.93 -6.91
CA GLY A 151 -9.56 -40.43 -8.28
C GLY A 151 -9.22 -38.94 -8.41
N MET A 152 -8.98 -38.22 -7.30
CA MET A 152 -8.66 -36.78 -7.31
C MET A 152 -7.17 -36.48 -7.06
N PHE A 153 -6.72 -35.36 -7.61
CA PHE A 153 -5.40 -34.76 -7.50
C PHE A 153 -5.56 -33.31 -7.04
N TYR A 154 -4.66 -32.85 -6.17
CA TYR A 154 -4.73 -31.53 -5.57
C TYR A 154 -3.52 -30.70 -5.98
N LEU A 155 -3.78 -29.56 -6.62
CA LEU A 155 -2.77 -28.61 -7.05
C LEU A 155 -2.92 -27.30 -6.27
N PRO A 156 -2.04 -27.02 -5.30
CA PRO A 156 -1.95 -25.68 -4.72
C PRO A 156 -1.39 -24.71 -5.77
N VAL A 157 -2.05 -23.57 -5.90
CA VAL A 157 -1.72 -22.49 -6.83
C VAL A 157 -1.58 -21.20 -6.00
N GLN A 158 -0.45 -20.54 -6.17
CA GLN A 158 -0.06 -19.32 -5.46
C GLN A 158 0.88 -18.48 -6.34
N CYS A 159 1.27 -17.30 -5.87
CA CYS A 159 2.27 -16.47 -6.55
C CYS A 159 3.58 -17.27 -6.74
N GLN A 160 4.01 -17.43 -8.00
CA GLN A 160 5.20 -18.20 -8.35
C GLN A 160 6.50 -17.41 -8.22
N GLN A 161 6.44 -16.13 -7.83
CA GLN A 161 7.62 -15.25 -7.71
C GLN A 161 8.45 -15.25 -9.00
N CYS A 162 7.76 -15.00 -10.12
CA CYS A 162 8.29 -15.20 -11.47
C CYS A 162 9.59 -14.43 -11.72
N ASP A 163 10.43 -14.97 -12.61
CA ASP A 163 11.70 -14.33 -12.88
C ASP A 163 11.56 -12.99 -13.64
N ASN A 164 10.64 -12.99 -14.61
CA ASN A 164 10.18 -11.83 -15.35
C ASN A 164 8.68 -11.66 -15.06
N PRO A 165 8.31 -10.96 -13.98
CA PRO A 165 6.93 -10.90 -13.50
C PRO A 165 6.08 -9.92 -14.33
N PRO A 166 5.13 -10.38 -15.17
CA PRO A 166 4.30 -9.48 -15.97
C PRO A 166 3.37 -8.61 -15.10
N CYS A 167 3.10 -9.02 -13.86
CA CYS A 167 2.32 -8.24 -12.91
C CYS A 167 3.04 -6.98 -12.41
N VAL A 168 4.37 -6.93 -12.47
CA VAL A 168 5.15 -5.73 -12.17
C VAL A 168 5.00 -4.73 -13.31
N ASP A 169 5.21 -5.18 -14.54
CA ASP A 169 5.10 -4.33 -15.73
C ASP A 169 3.68 -3.79 -15.96
N ALA A 170 2.66 -4.56 -15.55
CA ALA A 170 1.26 -4.18 -15.71
C ALA A 170 0.80 -3.11 -14.71
N CYS A 171 1.52 -2.86 -13.62
CA CYS A 171 1.06 -1.94 -12.57
C CYS A 171 1.27 -0.47 -12.99
N PRO A 172 0.21 0.32 -13.23
CA PRO A 172 0.35 1.68 -13.75
C PRO A 172 0.95 2.67 -12.73
N VAL A 173 0.86 2.35 -11.44
CA VAL A 173 1.40 3.17 -10.36
C VAL A 173 2.69 2.59 -9.77
N VAL A 174 3.15 1.43 -10.25
CA VAL A 174 4.35 0.76 -9.72
C VAL A 174 4.21 0.41 -8.23
N ALA A 175 3.03 -0.07 -7.83
CA ALA A 175 2.77 -0.64 -6.49
C ALA A 175 3.48 -1.98 -6.26
N THR A 176 4.07 -2.55 -7.31
CA THR A 176 4.69 -3.86 -7.32
C THR A 176 6.08 -3.74 -7.91
N TRP A 177 7.05 -4.44 -7.33
CA TRP A 177 8.43 -4.50 -7.82
C TRP A 177 9.03 -5.87 -7.53
N LYS A 178 10.21 -6.11 -8.09
CA LYS A 178 10.99 -7.31 -7.81
C LYS A 178 12.27 -6.94 -7.09
N GLU A 179 12.54 -7.63 -5.99
CA GLU A 179 13.73 -7.43 -5.17
C GLU A 179 14.94 -8.21 -5.70
N GLU A 180 16.13 -7.82 -5.22
CA GLU A 180 17.38 -8.46 -5.60
C GLU A 180 17.44 -9.93 -5.21
N ASP A 181 16.70 -10.35 -4.19
CA ASP A 181 16.62 -11.74 -3.73
C ASP A 181 15.57 -12.59 -4.49
N GLY A 182 14.91 -12.00 -5.49
CA GLY A 182 13.96 -12.69 -6.36
C GLY A 182 12.50 -12.60 -5.93
N ILE A 183 12.19 -12.02 -4.77
CA ILE A 183 10.81 -11.87 -4.29
C ILE A 183 10.11 -10.75 -5.07
N VAL A 184 8.87 -11.00 -5.50
CA VAL A 184 7.96 -10.00 -6.03
C VAL A 184 7.13 -9.45 -4.89
N VAL A 185 7.27 -8.15 -4.64
CA VAL A 185 6.63 -7.44 -3.53
C VAL A 185 5.43 -6.65 -4.05
N VAL A 186 4.42 -6.51 -3.19
CA VAL A 186 3.22 -5.70 -3.43
C VAL A 186 3.06 -4.75 -2.25
N ASP A 187 3.10 -3.45 -2.53
CA ASP A 187 2.72 -2.43 -1.54
C ASP A 187 1.20 -2.23 -1.57
N TYR A 188 0.55 -2.70 -0.51
CA TYR A 188 -0.90 -2.63 -0.35
C TYR A 188 -1.41 -1.20 -0.10
N ASN A 189 -0.58 -0.32 0.48
CA ASN A 189 -0.94 1.07 0.73
C ASN A 189 -0.84 1.92 -0.54
N TRP A 190 0.08 1.54 -1.44
CA TRP A 190 0.26 2.20 -2.73
C TRP A 190 -0.72 1.71 -3.80
N CYS A 191 -1.19 0.46 -3.68
CA CYS A 191 -2.04 -0.15 -4.69
C CYS A 191 -3.41 0.55 -4.81
N ILE A 192 -3.68 1.11 -6.00
CA ILE A 192 -4.96 1.79 -6.31
C ILE A 192 -6.08 0.83 -6.77
N GLY A 193 -5.84 -0.48 -6.77
CA GLY A 193 -6.86 -1.48 -7.07
C GLY A 193 -7.30 -1.60 -8.54
N CYS A 194 -6.48 -1.14 -9.50
CA CYS A 194 -6.71 -1.40 -10.92
C CYS A 194 -6.71 -2.92 -11.20
N ARG A 195 -7.69 -3.40 -11.98
CA ARG A 195 -7.88 -4.82 -12.33
C ARG A 195 -8.13 -4.99 -13.81
#